data_AF-A0A1V5NWE0-F1
#
_entry.id   AF-A0A1V5NWE0-F1
#
_cell.length_a   1.000
_cell.length_b   1.000
_cell.length_c   1.000
_cell.angle_alpha   90.00
_cell.angle_beta   90.00
_cell.angle_gamma   90.00
#
_symmetry.space_group_name_H-M   'P 1'
#
loop_
_entity.id
_entity.type
_entity.pdbx_description
1 polymer ?
#
loop_
_entity_poly.entity_id
_entity_poly.type
_entity_poly.pdbx_seq_one_letter_code
_entity_poly.pdbx_strand_id
1 'polypeptide(L)'
;MGMGDITVDMRLNIAAESTAKLVYENLMKFTDDVLVKETLRFLMTREVTHFQMFQAALHSLQPNFPPGILQSDPRFSNKYFNMSRGEDYTGPWNEGKTSEMGEEWQYIDDPHQHVLATNGLLEEEIKGTERNENTVQAGNKALSADRKATIDEATQPVDGILSWSEYNSEMTDEKAATKPIGDKTKQKKSKK
;
A
#
# COMPACT_ATOMS: atom_id res chain seq x y z
N MET A 1 -6.53 3.51 7.45
CA MET A 1 -7.48 2.65 6.72
C MET A 1 -6.64 1.89 5.71
N GLY A 2 -6.49 0.57 5.84
CA GLY A 2 -5.75 -0.23 4.86
C GLY A 2 -6.65 -0.56 3.67
N MET A 3 -6.12 -0.51 2.46
CA MET A 3 -6.86 -0.77 1.22
C MET A 3 -6.72 -2.22 0.75
N GLY A 4 -5.96 -3.05 1.46
CA GLY A 4 -5.78 -4.46 1.16
C GLY A 4 -4.67 -4.76 0.16
N ASP A 5 -4.01 -3.74 -0.38
CA ASP A 5 -2.77 -3.86 -1.16
C ASP A 5 -1.63 -3.23 -0.35
N ILE A 6 -0.66 -4.07 0.05
CA ILE A 6 0.45 -3.66 0.90
C ILE A 6 1.31 -2.57 0.26
N THR A 7 1.46 -2.55 -1.07
CA THR A 7 2.28 -1.54 -1.75
C THR A 7 1.64 -0.16 -1.63
N VAL A 8 0.31 -0.09 -1.68
CA VAL A 8 -0.40 1.17 -1.51
C VAL A 8 -0.44 1.59 -0.05
N ASP A 9 -0.65 0.65 0.86
CA ASP A 9 -0.63 0.93 2.30
C ASP A 9 0.75 1.45 2.75
N MET A 10 1.85 0.92 2.21
CA MET A 10 3.19 1.45 2.48
C MET A 10 3.38 2.87 1.96
N ARG A 11 2.87 3.21 0.76
CA ARG A 11 2.91 4.58 0.23
C ARG A 11 2.08 5.55 1.08
N LEU A 12 0.92 5.11 1.58
CA LEU A 12 0.11 5.88 2.51
C LEU A 12 0.85 6.13 3.84
N ASN A 13 1.52 5.11 4.38
CA ASN A 13 2.32 5.27 5.60
C ASN A 13 3.46 6.26 5.38
N ILE A 14 4.21 6.15 4.27
CA ILE A 14 5.28 7.10 3.90
C ILE A 14 4.76 8.55 3.83
N ALA A 15 3.58 8.76 3.24
CA ALA A 15 2.95 10.08 3.16
C ALA A 15 2.50 10.59 4.55
N ALA A 16 1.96 9.71 5.39
CA ALA A 16 1.56 10.04 6.75
C ALA A 16 2.76 10.48 7.61
N GLU A 17 3.87 9.74 7.56
CA GLU A 17 5.10 10.09 8.30
C GLU A 17 5.69 11.42 7.83
N SER A 18 5.70 11.66 6.52
CA SER A 18 6.14 12.93 5.94
C SER A 18 5.30 14.11 6.43
N THR A 19 3.98 13.91 6.52
CA THR A 19 3.04 14.92 7.00
C THR A 19 3.21 15.17 8.50
N ALA A 20 3.33 14.11 9.30
CA ALA A 20 3.54 14.20 10.75
C ALA A 20 4.83 14.97 11.09
N LYS A 21 5.93 14.68 10.39
CA LYS A 21 7.19 15.42 10.52
C LYS A 21 7.00 16.93 10.29
N LEU A 22 6.30 17.31 9.23
CA LEU A 22 6.04 18.72 8.91
C LEU A 22 5.14 19.39 9.96
N VAL A 23 4.15 18.66 10.48
CA VAL A 23 3.29 19.14 11.57
C VAL A 23 4.13 19.44 12.81
N TYR A 24 5.06 18.57 13.22
CA TYR A 24 5.93 18.84 14.36
C TYR A 24 6.85 20.03 14.13
N GLU A 25 7.43 20.17 12.94
CA GLU A 25 8.24 21.35 12.59
C GLU A 25 7.44 22.65 12.73
N ASN A 26 6.16 22.63 12.37
CA ASN A 26 5.30 23.78 12.55
C ASN A 26 4.93 24.00 14.03
N LEU A 27 4.62 22.94 14.78
CA LEU A 27 4.30 23.05 16.21
C LEU A 27 5.45 23.60 17.05
N MET A 28 6.70 23.26 16.73
CA MET A 28 7.87 23.80 17.43
C MET A 28 7.99 25.33 17.33
N LYS A 29 7.38 25.97 16.32
CA LYS A 29 7.36 27.43 16.15
C LYS A 29 6.35 28.12 17.08
N PHE A 30 5.41 27.38 17.66
CA PHE A 30 4.31 27.92 18.48
C PHE A 30 4.55 27.80 19.99
N THR A 31 5.70 27.33 20.42
CA THR A 31 6.04 27.17 21.84
C THR A 31 7.52 27.50 22.07
N ASP A 32 7.84 27.95 23.28
CA ASP A 32 9.22 28.13 23.76
C ASP A 32 9.59 27.23 24.93
N ASP A 33 8.67 26.35 25.34
CA ASP A 33 8.93 25.35 26.37
C ASP A 33 9.98 24.33 25.89
N VAL A 34 11.07 24.22 26.65
CA VAL A 34 12.22 23.35 26.33
C VAL A 34 11.82 21.87 26.30
N LEU A 35 11.01 21.41 27.26
CA LEU A 35 10.62 20.01 27.37
C LEU A 35 9.65 19.60 26.25
N VAL A 36 8.77 20.52 25.84
CA VAL A 36 7.90 20.31 24.68
C VAL A 36 8.74 20.22 23.40
N LYS A 37 9.71 21.12 23.20
CA LYS A 37 10.60 21.08 22.03
C LYS A 37 11.42 19.80 21.98
N GLU A 38 11.94 19.32 23.11
CA GLU A 38 12.66 18.03 23.18
C GLU A 38 11.77 16.86 22.78
N THR A 39 10.54 16.83 23.30
CA THR A 39 9.56 15.78 22.96
C THR A 39 9.22 15.79 21.48
N LEU A 40 8.89 16.97 20.92
CA LEU A 40 8.58 17.11 19.50
C LEU A 40 9.78 16.74 18.62
N ARG A 41 11.01 17.07 19.05
CA ARG A 41 12.23 16.72 18.31
C ARG A 41 12.46 15.22 18.29
N PHE A 42 12.19 14.53 19.40
CA PHE A 42 12.24 13.08 19.46
C PHE A 42 11.21 12.46 18.52
N LEU A 43 9.94 12.86 18.60
CA LEU A 43 8.87 12.35 17.74
C LEU A 43 9.18 12.59 16.26
N MET A 44 9.60 13.81 15.89
CA MET A 44 10.01 14.14 14.52
C MET A 44 11.14 13.23 14.01
N THR A 45 12.10 12.88 14.88
CA THR A 45 13.20 11.97 14.53
C THR A 45 12.70 10.54 14.34
N ARG A 46 11.69 10.12 15.12
CA ARG A 46 11.02 8.83 14.95
C ARG A 46 10.28 8.77 13.61
N GLU A 47 9.56 9.81 13.20
CA GLU A 47 8.85 9.80 11.90
C GLU A 47 9.84 9.68 10.73
N VAL A 48 11.02 10.32 10.82
CA VAL A 48 12.09 10.12 9.81
C VAL A 48 12.55 8.66 9.77
N THR A 49 12.68 8.04 10.93
CA THR A 49 13.07 6.62 11.01
C THR A 49 11.98 5.72 10.43
N HIS A 50 10.71 5.97 10.77
CA HIS A 50 9.56 5.23 10.24
C HIS A 50 9.45 5.39 8.72
N PHE A 51 9.62 6.61 8.20
CA PHE A 51 9.70 6.87 6.76
C PHE A 51 10.76 5.98 6.08
N GLN A 52 11.98 5.93 6.63
CA GLN A 52 13.05 5.09 6.08
C GLN A 52 12.70 3.60 6.13
N MET A 53 12.10 3.14 7.24
CA MET A 53 11.67 1.75 7.38
C MET A 53 10.61 1.38 6.35
N PHE A 54 9.59 2.23 6.16
CA PHE A 54 8.52 2.00 5.18
C PHE A 54 9.03 2.08 3.75
N GLN A 55 9.95 3.01 3.45
CA GLN A 55 10.56 3.09 2.12
C GLN A 55 11.39 1.85 1.81
N ALA A 56 12.20 1.38 2.77
CA ALA A 56 12.96 0.14 2.61
C ALA A 56 12.05 -1.07 2.41
N ALA A 57 10.96 -1.17 3.19
CA ALA A 57 9.96 -2.23 3.03
C ALA A 57 9.30 -2.18 1.64
N LEU A 58 8.85 -1.01 1.19
CA LEU A 58 8.27 -0.82 -0.14
C LEU A 58 9.24 -1.23 -1.25
N HIS A 59 10.52 -0.90 -1.13
CA HIS A 59 11.54 -1.26 -2.13
C HIS A 59 11.79 -2.77 -2.19
N SER A 60 11.69 -3.47 -1.07
CA SER A 60 11.85 -4.93 -1.00
C SER A 60 10.68 -5.71 -1.63
N LEU A 61 9.51 -5.10 -1.72
CA LEU A 61 8.34 -5.69 -2.36
C LEU A 61 8.44 -5.43 -3.87
N GLN A 62 8.72 -6.47 -4.67
CA GLN A 62 8.79 -6.35 -6.13
C GLN A 62 7.94 -7.43 -6.81
N PRO A 63 7.19 -7.08 -7.87
CA PRO A 63 6.98 -5.72 -8.40
C PRO A 63 6.04 -4.88 -7.51
N ASN A 64 6.34 -3.58 -7.33
CA ASN A 64 5.47 -2.65 -6.58
C ASN A 64 4.77 -1.58 -7.46
N PHE A 65 4.84 -1.73 -8.78
CA PHE A 65 4.20 -0.85 -9.75
C PHE A 65 3.73 -1.63 -11.00
N PRO A 66 2.55 -1.28 -11.57
CA PRO A 66 1.49 -0.52 -10.91
C PRO A 66 0.85 -1.32 -9.77
N PRO A 67 0.29 -0.66 -8.74
CA PRO A 67 -0.41 -1.36 -7.67
C PRO A 67 -1.66 -2.08 -8.21
N GLY A 68 -2.08 -3.16 -7.55
CA GLY A 68 -3.20 -3.96 -8.04
C GLY A 68 -2.87 -4.81 -9.28
N ILE A 69 -3.90 -5.33 -9.94
CA ILE A 69 -3.76 -6.29 -11.05
C ILE A 69 -3.90 -5.59 -12.41
N LEU A 70 -4.79 -4.61 -12.52
CA LEU A 70 -5.15 -3.99 -13.78
C LEU A 70 -4.10 -2.94 -14.17
N GLN A 71 -3.52 -3.14 -15.34
CA GLN A 71 -2.62 -2.19 -15.98
C GLN A 71 -3.41 -1.03 -16.62
N SER A 72 -2.72 0.09 -16.84
CA SER A 72 -3.29 1.29 -17.45
C SER A 72 -3.64 1.10 -18.93
N ASP A 73 -4.58 1.91 -19.43
CA ASP A 73 -4.87 2.02 -20.87
C ASP A 73 -3.66 2.67 -21.60
N PRO A 74 -3.06 2.01 -22.61
CA PRO A 74 -1.93 2.55 -23.37
C PRO A 74 -2.23 3.83 -24.16
N ARG A 75 -3.50 4.15 -24.42
CA ARG A 75 -3.88 5.39 -25.10
C ARG A 75 -3.62 6.62 -24.25
N PHE A 76 -3.67 6.47 -22.93
CA PHE A 76 -3.69 7.60 -21.99
C PHE A 76 -2.52 7.60 -20.99
N SER A 77 -1.83 6.47 -20.82
CA SER A 77 -0.83 6.29 -19.76
C SER A 77 0.38 7.24 -19.82
N ASN A 78 0.73 7.70 -21.03
CA ASN A 78 1.87 8.56 -21.30
C ASN A 78 1.47 9.94 -21.85
N LYS A 79 0.23 10.39 -21.62
CA LYS A 79 -0.22 11.73 -22.05
C LYS A 79 -0.21 12.71 -20.89
N TYR A 80 0.45 13.84 -21.11
CA TYR A 80 0.41 14.99 -20.22
C TYR A 80 -0.42 16.09 -20.86
N PHE A 81 -1.48 16.52 -20.16
CA PHE A 81 -2.30 17.63 -20.60
C PHE A 81 -1.93 18.91 -19.86
N ASN A 82 -1.55 19.95 -20.58
CA ASN A 82 -1.32 21.27 -20.00
C ASN A 82 -2.65 21.96 -19.69
N MET A 83 -3.12 21.79 -18.47
CA MET A 83 -4.35 22.44 -17.98
C MET A 83 -4.08 23.81 -17.33
N SER A 84 -2.83 24.26 -17.33
CA SER A 84 -2.44 25.56 -16.79
C SER A 84 -2.67 26.66 -17.82
N ARG A 85 -2.97 27.88 -17.36
CA ARG A 85 -3.13 29.08 -18.23
C ARG A 85 -1.99 30.08 -18.05
N GLY A 86 -0.94 29.67 -17.33
CA GLY A 86 0.14 30.51 -16.85
C GLY A 86 1.46 30.13 -17.49
N GLU A 87 2.52 30.02 -16.68
CA GLU A 87 3.82 29.58 -17.15
C GLU A 87 3.87 28.07 -17.34
N ASP A 88 4.53 27.65 -18.42
CA ASP A 88 4.75 26.25 -18.72
C ASP A 88 6.05 25.76 -18.07
N TYR A 89 5.94 24.64 -17.36
CA TYR A 89 7.07 24.01 -16.69
C TYR A 89 7.29 22.63 -17.29
N THR A 90 8.54 22.35 -17.64
CA THR A 90 8.94 21.07 -18.19
C THR A 90 9.90 20.33 -17.25
N GLY A 91 9.81 19.01 -17.24
CA GLY A 91 10.60 18.15 -16.36
C GLY A 91 10.34 16.66 -16.60
N PRO A 92 10.96 15.78 -15.81
CA PRO A 92 10.86 14.33 -15.99
C PRO A 92 9.42 13.77 -15.89
N TRP A 93 8.48 14.54 -15.35
CA TRP A 93 7.07 14.17 -15.20
C TRP A 93 6.20 14.51 -16.43
N ASN A 94 6.73 15.22 -17.43
CA ASN A 94 6.00 15.57 -18.65
C ASN A 94 6.85 15.59 -19.95
N GLU A 95 8.16 15.35 -19.85
CA GLU A 95 9.06 15.22 -21.00
C GLU A 95 9.93 13.96 -20.90
N GLY A 96 10.32 13.42 -22.06
CA GLY A 96 11.19 12.24 -22.16
C GLY A 96 10.43 10.93 -21.98
N LYS A 97 10.90 10.06 -21.08
CA LYS A 97 10.28 8.76 -20.80
C LYS A 97 9.64 8.74 -19.42
N THR A 98 8.50 8.07 -19.31
CA THR A 98 7.82 7.79 -18.03
C THR A 98 8.75 6.99 -17.11
N SER A 99 8.73 7.34 -15.82
CA SER A 99 9.70 6.82 -14.84
C SER A 99 9.62 5.31 -14.63
N GLU A 100 8.41 4.76 -14.61
CA GLU A 100 8.16 3.34 -14.29
C GLU A 100 7.90 2.50 -15.55
N MET A 101 7.17 3.03 -16.53
CA MET A 101 6.76 2.27 -17.73
C MET A 101 7.69 2.47 -18.93
N GLY A 102 8.59 3.46 -18.90
CA GLY A 102 9.53 3.74 -19.99
C GLY A 102 8.90 4.23 -21.30
N GLU A 103 7.59 4.52 -21.30
CA GLU A 103 6.82 5.08 -22.41
C GLU A 103 7.21 6.53 -22.67
N GLU A 104 7.23 6.96 -23.93
CA GLU A 104 7.55 8.34 -24.30
C GLU A 104 6.39 9.28 -23.96
N TRP A 105 6.67 10.37 -23.24
CA TRP A 105 5.67 11.37 -22.87
C TRP A 105 5.13 12.09 -24.11
N GLN A 106 3.80 12.22 -24.18
CA GLN A 106 3.09 13.03 -25.16
C GLN A 106 2.56 14.29 -24.49
N TYR A 107 3.16 15.42 -24.82
CA TYR A 107 2.73 16.72 -24.31
C TYR A 107 1.59 17.27 -25.16
N ILE A 108 0.46 17.60 -24.52
CA ILE A 108 -0.72 18.19 -25.15
C ILE A 108 -0.87 19.61 -24.60
N ASP A 109 -0.54 20.59 -25.43
CA ASP A 109 -0.50 22.00 -25.05
C ASP A 109 -1.89 22.66 -24.97
N ASP A 110 -2.78 22.35 -25.93
CA ASP A 110 -4.18 22.78 -25.88
C ASP A 110 -5.11 21.56 -25.68
N PRO A 111 -5.46 21.23 -24.42
CA PRO A 111 -6.36 20.12 -24.13
C PRO A 111 -7.76 20.31 -24.72
N HIS A 112 -8.26 21.53 -24.81
CA HIS A 112 -9.61 21.78 -25.29
C HIS A 112 -9.69 21.48 -26.79
N GLN A 113 -8.73 21.98 -27.57
CA GLN A 113 -8.63 21.65 -28.99
C GLN A 113 -8.42 20.14 -29.20
N HIS A 114 -7.56 19.50 -28.39
CA HIS A 114 -7.28 18.07 -28.49
C HIS A 114 -8.53 17.20 -28.25
N VAL A 115 -9.32 17.53 -27.22
CA VAL A 115 -10.57 16.81 -26.91
C VAL A 115 -11.60 16.98 -28.04
N LEU A 116 -11.72 18.17 -28.63
CA LEU A 116 -12.61 18.40 -29.77
C LEU A 116 -12.16 17.62 -31.01
N ALA A 117 -10.86 17.59 -31.29
CA ALA A 117 -10.30 16.90 -32.44
C ALA A 117 -10.44 15.37 -32.38
N THR A 118 -10.45 14.81 -31.16
CA THR A 118 -10.51 13.36 -30.92
C THR A 118 -11.90 12.85 -30.59
N ASN A 119 -12.94 13.66 -30.86
CA ASN A 119 -14.33 13.33 -30.55
C ASN A 119 -14.51 12.89 -29.09
N GLY A 120 -14.02 13.72 -28.16
CA GLY A 120 -14.06 13.40 -26.73
C GLY A 120 -13.09 12.29 -26.32
N LEU A 121 -11.92 12.21 -26.94
CA LEU A 121 -10.90 11.15 -26.72
C LEU A 121 -11.31 9.73 -27.15
N LEU A 122 -12.47 9.57 -27.81
CA LEU A 122 -12.93 8.26 -28.28
C LEU A 122 -12.07 7.73 -29.44
N GLU A 123 -11.56 8.64 -30.27
CA GLU A 123 -10.73 8.36 -31.44
C GLU A 123 -9.23 8.51 -31.12
N GLU A 124 -8.85 8.39 -29.85
CA GLU A 124 -7.47 8.52 -29.42
C GLU A 124 -6.57 7.38 -29.91
N GLU A 125 -5.42 7.74 -30.46
CA GLU A 125 -4.42 6.80 -30.99
C GLU A 125 -3.33 6.51 -29.96
N ILE A 126 -2.87 5.26 -29.95
CA ILE A 126 -1.72 4.85 -29.14
C ILE A 126 -0.44 5.38 -29.79
N LYS A 127 0.35 6.16 -29.04
CA LYS A 127 1.64 6.71 -29.48
C LYS A 127 2.65 6.61 -28.33
N GLY A 128 3.94 6.56 -28.63
CA GLY A 128 5.00 6.55 -27.61
C GLY A 128 5.08 5.30 -26.72
N THR A 129 4.38 4.21 -27.07
CA THR A 129 4.43 2.92 -26.36
C THR A 129 4.26 1.76 -27.35
N GLU A 130 4.86 0.62 -27.05
CA GLU A 130 4.66 -0.63 -27.80
C GLU A 130 3.43 -1.41 -27.29
N ARG A 131 2.85 -0.98 -26.16
CA ARG A 131 1.70 -1.62 -25.54
C ARG A 131 0.44 -1.37 -26.36
N ASN A 132 -0.42 -2.38 -26.41
CA ASN A 132 -1.76 -2.33 -26.96
C ASN A 132 -2.76 -3.05 -26.05
N GLU A 133 -4.06 -2.91 -26.32
CA GLU A 133 -5.13 -3.50 -25.52
C GLU A 133 -4.93 -5.01 -25.29
N ASN A 134 -4.55 -5.76 -26.32
CA ASN A 134 -4.35 -7.21 -26.21
C ASN A 134 -3.20 -7.55 -25.27
N THR A 135 -2.08 -6.83 -25.37
CA THR A 135 -0.93 -7.03 -24.46
C THR A 135 -1.28 -6.68 -23.01
N VAL A 136 -2.09 -5.63 -22.81
CA VAL A 136 -2.57 -5.22 -21.49
C VAL A 136 -3.48 -6.27 -20.88
N GLN A 137 -4.47 -6.76 -21.63
CA GLN A 137 -5.39 -7.79 -21.14
C GLN A 137 -4.68 -9.13 -20.86
N ALA A 138 -3.72 -9.51 -21.70
CA ALA A 138 -2.89 -10.68 -21.46
C ALA A 138 -2.06 -10.54 -20.18
N GLY A 139 -1.44 -9.37 -19.97
CA GLY A 139 -0.69 -9.05 -18.75
C GLY A 139 -1.57 -9.08 -17.49
N ASN A 140 -2.75 -8.46 -17.54
CA ASN A 140 -3.72 -8.48 -16.44
C ASN A 140 -4.11 -9.91 -16.04
N LYS A 141 -4.40 -10.76 -17.04
CA LYS A 141 -4.78 -12.15 -16.82
C LYS A 141 -3.63 -12.97 -16.21
N ALA A 142 -2.41 -12.76 -16.70
CA ALA A 142 -1.22 -13.44 -16.17
C ALA A 142 -0.97 -13.04 -14.71
N LEU A 143 -0.97 -11.75 -14.40
CA LEU A 143 -0.75 -11.25 -13.04
C LEU A 143 -1.86 -11.68 -12.07
N SER A 144 -3.11 -11.72 -12.55
CA SER A 144 -4.23 -12.24 -11.75
C SER A 144 -4.06 -13.72 -11.41
N ALA A 145 -3.59 -14.53 -12.35
CA ALA A 145 -3.38 -15.96 -12.14
C ALA A 145 -2.23 -16.22 -11.16
N ASP A 146 -1.14 -15.47 -11.30
CA ASP A 146 0.03 -15.54 -10.42
C ASP A 146 -0.33 -15.19 -8.97
N ARG A 147 -0.98 -14.04 -8.74
CA ARG A 147 -1.42 -13.64 -7.39
C ARG A 147 -2.40 -14.62 -6.78
N LYS A 148 -3.32 -15.17 -7.59
CA LYS A 148 -4.24 -16.21 -7.13
C LYS A 148 -3.47 -17.44 -6.67
N ALA A 149 -2.48 -17.91 -7.44
CA ALA A 149 -1.66 -19.05 -7.08
C ALA A 149 -0.89 -18.82 -5.77
N THR A 150 -0.29 -17.64 -5.59
CA THR A 150 0.39 -17.28 -4.33
C THR A 150 -0.56 -17.29 -3.12
N ILE A 151 -1.77 -16.74 -3.28
CA ILE A 151 -2.79 -16.75 -2.22
C ILE A 151 -3.24 -18.19 -1.93
N ASP A 152 -3.52 -18.96 -2.98
CA ASP A 152 -3.96 -20.35 -2.85
C ASP A 152 -2.88 -21.18 -2.13
N GLU A 153 -1.59 -21.00 -2.44
CA GLU A 153 -0.45 -21.64 -1.76
C GLU A 153 -0.33 -21.22 -0.29
N ALA A 154 -0.43 -19.92 0.00
CA ALA A 154 -0.31 -19.40 1.36
C ALA A 154 -1.50 -19.75 2.27
N THR A 155 -2.65 -20.11 1.68
CA THR A 155 -3.90 -20.38 2.41
C THR A 155 -4.35 -21.84 2.32
N GLN A 156 -3.48 -22.76 1.90
CA GLN A 156 -3.83 -24.18 1.84
C GLN A 156 -4.18 -24.70 3.25
N PRO A 157 -5.36 -25.33 3.43
CA PRO A 157 -5.72 -25.92 4.71
C PRO A 157 -4.83 -27.12 5.02
N VAL A 158 -4.24 -27.14 6.21
CA VAL A 158 -3.62 -28.36 6.76
C VAL A 158 -4.77 -29.26 7.22
N ASP A 159 -4.87 -30.47 6.68
CA ASP A 159 -5.93 -31.46 6.99
C ASP A 159 -7.37 -30.98 6.77
N GLY A 160 -7.59 -30.06 5.82
CA GLY A 160 -8.92 -29.54 5.48
C GLY A 160 -9.46 -28.47 6.44
N ILE A 161 -8.67 -28.05 7.43
CA ILE A 161 -9.02 -26.97 8.35
C ILE A 161 -8.15 -25.74 8.04
N LEU A 162 -8.79 -24.65 7.63
CA LEU A 162 -8.15 -23.34 7.53
C LEU A 162 -7.88 -22.82 8.94
N SER A 163 -6.62 -22.71 9.33
CA SER A 163 -6.19 -22.11 10.59
C SER A 163 -5.55 -20.74 10.35
N TRP A 164 -5.95 -19.75 11.13
CA TRP A 164 -5.40 -18.38 11.08
C TRP A 164 -4.18 -18.20 12.01
N SER A 165 -3.80 -19.25 12.74
CA SER A 165 -2.72 -19.25 13.71
C SER A 165 -2.16 -20.66 13.89
N GLU A 166 -0.85 -20.80 13.89
CA GLU A 166 -0.18 -22.04 14.28
C GLU A 166 -0.09 -22.09 15.80
N TYR A 167 -0.93 -22.91 16.44
CA TYR A 167 -0.76 -23.24 17.84
C TYR A 167 0.17 -24.43 17.93
N ASN A 168 1.42 -24.18 18.34
CA ASN A 168 2.37 -25.25 18.62
C ASN A 168 1.80 -26.13 19.74
N SER A 169 1.51 -27.41 19.44
CA SER A 169 0.99 -28.38 20.40
C SER A 169 1.99 -28.72 21.53
N GLU A 170 3.21 -28.22 21.44
CA GLU A 170 4.27 -28.42 22.44
C GLU A 170 4.10 -27.56 23.72
N MET A 171 3.10 -26.67 23.78
CA MET A 171 2.78 -25.90 24.99
C MET A 171 1.52 -26.38 25.75
N THR A 172 1.06 -27.63 25.54
CA THR A 172 -0.08 -28.17 26.30
C THR A 172 0.24 -29.23 27.35
N ASP A 173 1.48 -29.70 27.46
CA ASP A 173 1.79 -30.82 28.37
C ASP A 173 2.43 -30.46 29.72
N GLU A 174 2.76 -29.19 30.01
CA GLU A 174 3.46 -28.86 31.27
C GLU A 174 2.63 -28.18 32.38
N LYS A 175 1.35 -27.83 32.18
CA LYS A 175 0.54 -27.21 33.25
C LYS A 175 -0.92 -27.66 33.29
N ALA A 176 -1.14 -28.97 33.35
CA ALA A 176 -2.43 -29.55 33.75
C ALA A 176 -2.31 -30.42 35.01
N ALA A 177 -1.55 -29.97 36.01
CA ALA A 177 -1.64 -30.50 37.38
C ALA A 177 -2.54 -29.59 38.23
N THR A 178 -3.81 -29.41 37.83
CA THR A 178 -4.82 -28.83 38.70
C THR A 178 -5.20 -29.85 39.76
N LYS A 179 -4.68 -29.68 40.98
CA LYS A 179 -5.15 -30.39 42.18
C LYS A 179 -6.67 -30.21 42.33
N PRO A 180 -7.44 -31.25 42.67
CA PRO A 180 -8.88 -31.11 42.86
C PRO A 180 -9.15 -30.28 44.12
N ILE A 181 -9.89 -29.18 43.93
CA ILE A 181 -10.42 -28.36 45.02
C ILE A 181 -11.56 -29.14 45.68
N GLY A 182 -11.44 -29.34 46.99
CA GLY A 182 -12.29 -30.21 47.80
C GLY A 182 -13.78 -29.91 47.74
N ASP A 183 -14.54 -31.01 47.69
CA ASP A 183 -15.99 -31.07 47.80
C ASP A 183 -16.42 -30.64 49.22
N LYS A 184 -17.15 -29.53 49.32
CA LYS A 184 -17.72 -29.05 50.58
C LYS A 184 -18.95 -29.89 50.94
N THR A 185 -18.72 -30.84 51.84
CA THR A 185 -19.58 -31.16 53.00
C THR A 185 -21.09 -30.87 52.85
N LYS A 186 -21.88 -31.90 52.50
CA LYS A 186 -23.28 -32.02 52.96
C LYS A 186 -23.33 -32.84 54.24
N GLN A 187 -23.75 -32.18 55.32
CA GLN A 187 -24.06 -32.77 56.63
C GLN A 187 -25.02 -33.96 56.52
N LYS A 188 -24.60 -35.13 57.03
CA LYS A 188 -25.52 -36.21 57.40
C LYS A 188 -26.02 -35.97 58.83
N LYS A 189 -27.34 -35.81 58.96
CA LYS A 189 -28.06 -35.85 60.24
C LYS A 189 -27.90 -37.23 60.89
N SER A 190 -27.69 -37.24 62.20
CA SER A 190 -27.72 -38.46 63.02
C SER A 190 -29.13 -39.04 63.11
N LYS A 191 -29.23 -40.36 63.19
CA LYS A 191 -30.29 -41.06 63.93
C LYS A 191 -29.86 -42.50 64.25
N LYS A 192 -29.84 -42.76 65.56
CA LYS A 192 -29.68 -44.02 66.32
C LYS A 192 -28.32 -44.68 66.28
#